data_AF-A0A2D2AUR6-F1
#
_entry.id   AF-A0A2D2AUR6-F1
#
_cell.length_a   1.000
_cell.length_b   1.000
_cell.length_c   1.000
_cell.angle_alpha   90.00
_cell.angle_beta   90.00
_cell.angle_gamma   90.00
#
_symmetry.space_group_name_H-M   'P 1'
#
loop_
_entity.id
_entity.type
_entity.pdbx_description
1 polymer ?
#
loop_
_entity_poly.entity_id
_entity_poly.type
_entity_poly.pdbx_seq_one_letter_code
_entity_poly.pdbx_strand_id
1 'polypeptide(L)'
;MSRRVVLGVASAVPALGLVPAAPADPLVAHCAEWLAIDFESDRLSLRWAALESWLVDECRWFKLSTLERHRLPQAAEMFEIEERLDRLSDEREVRLEALAKLGAQDLHGVASKLAVAARVLLHEGGPTHQLVADAVRVLAAQNCPNCGAPYVTGVERR
;
A
#
# COMPACT_ATOMS: atom_id res chain seq x y z
N MET A 1 -4.49 -72.10 0.97
CA MET A 1 -5.25 -71.16 0.12
C MET A 1 -5.83 -70.08 1.04
N SER A 2 -5.29 -68.87 0.96
CA SER A 2 -5.42 -67.79 1.96
C SER A 2 -6.67 -66.93 1.76
N ARG A 3 -7.50 -66.77 2.80
CA ARG A 3 -8.60 -65.78 2.84
C ARG A 3 -8.05 -64.45 3.36
N ARG A 4 -8.00 -63.43 2.50
CA ARG A 4 -7.72 -62.04 2.92
C ARG A 4 -9.05 -61.34 3.22
N VAL A 5 -9.20 -60.89 4.47
CA VAL A 5 -10.25 -59.96 4.89
C VAL A 5 -9.66 -58.55 4.79
N VAL A 6 -10.34 -57.67 4.06
CA VAL A 6 -9.99 -56.24 3.98
C VAL A 6 -10.90 -55.50 4.95
N LEU A 7 -10.34 -54.98 6.03
CA LEU A 7 -11.00 -54.04 6.94
C LEU A 7 -10.84 -52.63 6.36
N GLY A 8 -11.95 -52.04 5.92
CA GLY A 8 -12.00 -50.63 5.54
C GLY A 8 -12.10 -49.77 6.80
N VAL A 9 -11.08 -48.93 7.04
CA VAL A 9 -11.11 -47.90 8.07
C VAL A 9 -11.76 -46.64 7.46
N ALA A 10 -12.93 -46.27 7.99
CA ALA A 10 -13.57 -45.00 7.66
C ALA A 10 -13.02 -43.91 8.58
N SER A 11 -12.19 -43.02 8.05
CA SER A 11 -11.81 -41.78 8.75
C SER A 11 -12.92 -40.74 8.56
N ALA A 12 -13.58 -40.37 9.65
CA ALA A 12 -14.44 -39.19 9.69
C ALA A 12 -13.55 -37.95 9.82
N VAL A 13 -13.53 -37.10 8.78
CA VAL A 13 -12.88 -35.78 8.83
C VAL A 13 -13.82 -34.84 9.57
N PRO A 14 -13.39 -34.13 10.64
CA PRO A 14 -14.23 -33.12 11.25
C PRO A 14 -14.44 -32.00 10.25
N ALA A 15 -15.69 -31.71 9.92
CA ALA A 15 -16.04 -30.48 9.22
C ALA A 15 -15.77 -29.31 10.17
N LEU A 16 -14.59 -28.69 10.03
CA LEU A 16 -14.35 -27.36 10.60
C LEU A 16 -15.40 -26.44 9.99
N GLY A 17 -16.35 -26.00 10.81
CA GLY A 17 -17.32 -25.00 10.40
C GLY A 17 -16.57 -23.79 9.87
N LEU A 18 -16.87 -23.40 8.63
CA LEU A 18 -16.44 -22.11 8.08
C LEU A 18 -17.03 -21.04 9.00
N VAL A 19 -16.21 -20.50 9.91
CA VAL A 19 -16.55 -19.24 10.57
C VAL A 19 -16.59 -18.20 9.44
N PRO A 20 -17.75 -17.55 9.20
CA PRO A 20 -17.80 -16.50 8.19
C PRO A 20 -16.76 -15.45 8.57
N ALA A 21 -15.88 -15.11 7.63
CA ALA A 21 -14.90 -14.06 7.81
C ALA A 21 -15.63 -12.80 8.28
N ALA A 22 -15.19 -12.24 9.41
CA ALA A 22 -15.75 -11.00 9.93
C ALA A 22 -15.72 -9.93 8.82
N PRO A 23 -16.77 -9.10 8.70
CA PRO A 23 -16.76 -8.02 7.72
C PRO A 23 -15.52 -7.16 7.92
N ALA A 24 -14.84 -6.83 6.83
CA ALA A 24 -13.63 -6.02 6.87
C ALA A 24 -13.91 -4.70 7.61
N ASP A 25 -13.09 -4.38 8.62
CA ASP A 25 -13.19 -3.12 9.36
C ASP A 25 -13.11 -1.95 8.36
N PRO A 26 -14.13 -1.06 8.29
CA PRO A 26 -14.12 0.11 7.42
C PRO A 26 -12.86 0.96 7.58
N LEU A 27 -12.29 1.05 8.78
CA LEU A 27 -11.03 1.76 9.01
C LEU A 27 -9.86 1.13 8.23
N VAL A 28 -9.74 -0.21 8.28
CA VAL A 28 -8.68 -0.95 7.59
C VAL A 28 -8.79 -0.74 6.08
N ALA A 29 -10.01 -0.79 5.55
CA ALA A 29 -10.26 -0.48 4.13
C ALA A 29 -9.84 0.95 3.76
N HIS A 30 -10.22 1.95 4.55
CA HIS A 30 -9.84 3.34 4.30
C HIS A 30 -8.31 3.56 4.39
N CYS A 31 -7.62 2.90 5.31
CA CYS A 31 -6.17 2.93 5.39
C CYS A 31 -5.53 2.29 4.14
N ALA A 32 -6.07 1.17 3.67
CA ALA A 32 -5.57 0.49 2.47
C ALA A 32 -5.77 1.34 1.20
N GLU A 33 -6.91 2.03 1.07
CA GLU A 33 -7.15 2.98 -0.03
C GLU A 33 -6.15 4.14 0.00
N TRP A 34 -5.89 4.71 1.18
CA TRP A 34 -4.90 5.77 1.33
C TRP A 34 -3.50 5.31 0.92
N LEU A 35 -3.09 4.12 1.37
CA LEU A 35 -1.79 3.52 1.02
C LEU A 35 -1.68 3.24 -0.48
N ALA A 36 -2.75 2.78 -1.12
CA ALA A 36 -2.75 2.53 -2.57
C ALA A 36 -2.52 3.82 -3.38
N ILE A 37 -3.13 4.92 -2.96
CA ILE A 37 -2.91 6.24 -3.57
C ILE A 37 -1.46 6.68 -3.37
N ASP A 38 -0.92 6.51 -2.16
CA ASP A 38 0.45 6.85 -1.82
C ASP A 38 1.50 6.06 -2.64
N PHE A 39 1.28 4.76 -2.84
CA PHE A 39 2.16 3.95 -3.71
C PHE A 39 2.03 4.29 -5.19
N GLU A 40 0.83 4.67 -5.64
CA GLU A 40 0.64 5.16 -7.00
C GLU A 40 1.39 6.48 -7.22
N SER A 41 1.36 7.39 -6.24
CA SER A 41 2.18 8.60 -6.27
C SER A 41 3.68 8.28 -6.39
N ASP A 42 4.22 7.37 -5.57
CA ASP A 42 5.62 6.94 -5.68
C ASP A 42 5.96 6.40 -7.07
N ARG A 43 5.10 5.53 -7.62
CA ARG A 43 5.29 4.93 -8.94
C ARG A 43 5.32 6.00 -10.04
N LEU A 44 4.40 6.95 -9.98
CA LEU A 44 4.31 8.06 -10.93
C LEU A 44 5.49 9.02 -10.80
N SER A 45 5.93 9.35 -9.59
CA SER A 45 7.13 10.17 -9.36
C SER A 45 8.40 9.52 -9.94
N LEU A 46 8.56 8.19 -9.80
CA LEU A 46 9.67 7.47 -10.43
C LEU A 46 9.59 7.51 -11.96
N ARG A 47 8.39 7.36 -12.53
CA ARG A 47 8.19 7.46 -13.98
C ARG A 47 8.51 8.88 -14.48
N TRP A 48 8.05 9.89 -13.76
CA TRP A 48 8.35 11.30 -14.06
C TRP A 48 9.87 11.55 -14.05
N ALA A 49 10.57 11.10 -13.02
CA ALA A 49 12.03 11.27 -12.92
C ALA A 49 12.80 10.58 -14.06
N ALA A 50 12.32 9.41 -14.50
CA ALA A 50 12.88 8.70 -15.65
C ALA A 50 12.67 9.47 -16.97
N LEU A 51 11.48 10.06 -17.16
CA LEU A 51 11.18 10.92 -18.31
C LEU A 51 12.03 12.19 -18.29
N GLU A 52 12.16 12.84 -17.14
CA GLU A 52 13.00 14.03 -16.98
C GLU A 52 14.45 13.71 -17.36
N SER A 53 15.02 12.62 -16.83
CA SER A 53 16.39 12.20 -17.12
C SER A 53 16.60 12.04 -18.63
N TRP A 54 15.68 11.36 -19.32
CA TRP A 54 15.75 11.17 -20.77
C TRP A 54 15.59 12.49 -21.55
N LEU A 55 14.66 13.35 -21.16
CA LEU A 55 14.42 14.66 -21.80
C LEU A 55 15.64 15.60 -21.63
N VAL A 56 16.32 15.53 -20.50
CA VAL A 56 17.55 16.29 -20.24
C VAL A 56 18.65 15.86 -21.20
N ASP A 57 18.86 14.55 -21.34
CA ASP A 57 19.92 13.98 -22.16
C ASP A 57 19.67 14.20 -23.67
N GLU A 58 18.46 13.90 -24.14
CA GLU A 58 18.17 13.86 -25.58
C GLU A 58 17.64 15.20 -26.14
N CYS A 59 16.88 15.95 -25.34
CA CYS A 59 16.17 17.15 -25.79
C CYS A 59 16.72 18.45 -25.20
N ARG A 60 17.75 18.39 -24.35
CA ARG A 60 18.28 19.53 -23.58
C ARG A 60 17.16 20.25 -22.83
N TRP A 61 16.26 19.49 -22.21
CA TRP A 61 15.01 19.93 -21.57
C TRP A 61 15.06 21.32 -20.93
N PHE A 62 16.07 21.57 -20.08
CA PHE A 62 16.21 22.82 -19.33
C PHE A 62 16.51 24.06 -20.20
N LYS A 63 16.94 23.89 -21.45
CA LYS A 63 17.18 24.99 -22.41
C LYS A 63 15.95 25.33 -23.25
N LEU A 64 14.93 24.49 -23.23
CA LEU A 64 13.69 24.71 -23.99
C LEU A 64 12.76 25.67 -23.25
N SER A 65 12.11 26.55 -24.00
CA SER A 65 10.96 27.33 -23.52
C SER A 65 9.76 26.43 -23.26
N THR A 66 8.79 26.91 -22.48
CA THR A 66 7.54 26.18 -22.20
C THR A 66 6.82 25.74 -23.49
N LEU A 67 6.74 26.62 -24.50
CA LEU A 67 6.11 26.29 -25.78
C LEU A 67 6.86 25.18 -26.54
N GLU A 68 8.19 25.20 -26.51
CA GLU A 68 9.01 24.14 -27.13
C GLU A 68 8.85 22.80 -26.40
N ARG A 69 8.77 22.82 -25.07
CA ARG A 69 8.52 21.62 -24.25
C ARG A 69 7.17 20.99 -24.59
N HIS A 70 6.10 21.77 -24.71
CA HIS A 70 4.78 21.26 -25.10
C HIS A 70 4.71 20.68 -26.52
N ARG A 71 5.70 20.96 -27.38
CA ARG A 71 5.80 20.36 -28.72
C ARG A 71 6.48 19.00 -28.72
N LEU A 72 7.13 18.61 -27.62
CA LEU A 72 7.75 17.29 -27.50
C LEU A 72 6.69 16.24 -27.14
N PRO A 73 6.47 15.21 -27.98
CA PRO A 73 5.50 14.15 -27.68
C PRO A 73 5.78 13.46 -26.33
N GLN A 74 7.05 13.27 -25.97
CA GLN A 74 7.47 12.63 -24.73
C GLN A 74 7.23 13.50 -23.48
N ALA A 75 7.05 14.81 -23.65
CA ALA A 75 6.71 15.71 -22.55
C ALA A 75 5.21 15.65 -22.20
N ALA A 76 4.35 15.17 -23.11
CA ALA A 76 2.92 15.05 -22.86
C ALA A 76 2.63 14.12 -21.67
N GLU A 77 3.25 12.94 -21.65
CA GLU A 77 3.13 12.00 -20.53
C GLU A 77 3.62 12.63 -19.22
N MET A 78 4.71 13.41 -19.28
CA MET A 78 5.27 14.07 -18.10
C MET A 78 4.27 15.07 -17.49
N PHE A 79 3.59 15.87 -18.31
CA PHE A 79 2.55 16.80 -17.86
C PHE A 79 1.30 16.08 -17.33
N GLU A 80 0.90 14.97 -17.95
CA GLU A 80 -0.21 14.14 -17.45
C GLU A 80 0.11 13.55 -16.08
N ILE A 81 1.36 13.13 -15.87
CA ILE A 81 1.83 12.64 -14.57
C ILE A 81 1.81 13.76 -13.52
N GLU A 82 2.29 14.96 -13.85
CA GLU A 82 2.23 16.12 -12.93
C GLU A 82 0.79 16.40 -12.49
N GLU A 83 -0.14 16.52 -13.43
CA GLU A 83 -1.55 16.77 -13.12
C GLU A 83 -2.18 15.61 -12.31
N ARG A 84 -1.74 14.37 -12.54
CA ARG A 84 -2.18 13.23 -11.74
C ARG A 84 -1.61 13.28 -10.33
N LEU A 85 -0.34 13.61 -10.16
CA LEU A 85 0.31 13.73 -8.85
C LEU A 85 -0.36 14.82 -8.00
N ASP A 86 -0.71 15.96 -8.58
CA ASP A 86 -1.44 17.03 -7.89
C ASP A 86 -2.78 16.52 -7.34
N ARG A 87 -3.59 15.86 -8.18
CA ARG A 87 -4.87 15.28 -7.76
C ARG A 87 -4.72 14.21 -6.67
N LEU A 88 -3.69 13.36 -6.77
CA LEU A 88 -3.43 12.33 -5.75
C LEU A 88 -2.98 12.96 -4.43
N SER A 89 -2.24 14.08 -4.47
CA SER A 89 -1.85 14.83 -3.28
C SER A 89 -3.08 15.35 -2.54
N ASP A 90 -3.99 16.03 -3.25
CA ASP A 90 -5.24 16.54 -2.68
C ASP A 90 -6.09 15.40 -2.09
N GLU A 91 -6.21 14.28 -2.81
CA GLU A 91 -6.97 13.11 -2.35
C GLU A 91 -6.35 12.49 -1.09
N ARG A 92 -5.02 12.41 -1.00
CA ARG A 92 -4.32 11.89 0.19
C ARG A 92 -4.55 12.78 1.40
N GLU A 93 -4.52 14.10 1.25
CA GLU A 93 -4.73 15.04 2.34
C GLU A 93 -6.14 14.89 2.92
N VAL A 94 -7.17 14.95 2.05
CA VAL A 94 -8.58 14.80 2.47
C VAL A 94 -8.81 13.46 3.18
N ARG A 95 -8.27 12.37 2.63
CA ARG A 95 -8.40 11.04 3.24
C ARG A 95 -7.64 10.91 4.54
N LEU A 96 -6.46 11.53 4.67
CA LEU A 96 -5.68 11.52 5.91
C LEU A 96 -6.45 12.23 7.03
N GLU A 97 -7.04 13.39 6.75
CA GLU A 97 -7.89 14.11 7.71
C GLU A 97 -9.12 13.29 8.14
N ALA A 98 -9.73 12.55 7.21
CA ALA A 98 -10.83 11.66 7.52
C ALA A 98 -10.38 10.48 8.42
N LEU A 99 -9.27 9.83 8.08
CA LEU A 99 -8.66 8.75 8.86
C LEU A 99 -8.26 9.18 10.27
N ALA A 100 -7.78 10.41 10.44
CA ALA A 100 -7.42 10.95 11.75
C ALA A 100 -8.60 10.96 12.72
N LYS A 101 -9.83 11.17 12.22
CA LYS A 101 -11.08 11.22 13.00
C LYS A 101 -11.62 9.84 13.38
N LEU A 102 -11.16 8.78 12.73
CA LEU A 102 -11.60 7.40 12.99
C LEU A 102 -10.75 6.75 14.08
N GLY A 103 -11.40 6.15 15.07
CA GLY A 103 -10.75 5.39 16.14
C GLY A 103 -10.62 3.91 15.81
N ALA A 104 -9.42 3.34 15.94
CA ALA A 104 -9.21 1.90 15.80
C ALA A 104 -9.88 1.14 16.95
N GLN A 105 -10.59 0.05 16.61
CA GLN A 105 -11.29 -0.80 17.59
C GLN A 105 -10.53 -2.10 17.90
N ASP A 106 -9.57 -2.45 17.04
CA ASP A 106 -8.73 -3.63 17.19
C ASP A 106 -7.29 -3.40 16.72
N LEU A 107 -6.46 -4.43 16.82
CA LEU A 107 -5.05 -4.36 16.44
C LEU A 107 -4.84 -4.26 14.91
N HIS A 108 -5.79 -4.70 14.08
CA HIS A 108 -5.70 -4.49 12.63
C HIS A 108 -5.88 -3.01 12.29
N GLY A 109 -6.86 -2.34 12.91
CA GLY A 109 -7.05 -0.90 12.78
C GLY A 109 -5.83 -0.11 13.27
N VAL A 110 -5.26 -0.48 14.42
CA VAL A 110 -4.04 0.16 14.95
C VAL A 110 -2.87 -0.02 13.99
N ALA A 111 -2.60 -1.26 13.55
CA ALA A 111 -1.51 -1.55 12.64
C ALA A 111 -1.66 -0.81 11.30
N SER A 112 -2.89 -0.72 10.79
CA SER A 112 -3.20 0.00 9.55
C SER A 112 -2.97 1.51 9.67
N LYS A 113 -3.38 2.14 10.79
CA LYS A 113 -3.09 3.56 11.05
C LYS A 113 -1.60 3.82 11.21
N LEU A 114 -0.87 2.93 11.88
CA LEU A 114 0.58 3.05 12.02
C LEU A 114 1.30 2.93 10.66
N ALA A 115 0.83 2.05 9.77
CA ALA A 115 1.37 1.95 8.41
C ALA A 115 1.18 3.26 7.62
N VAL A 116 -0.01 3.88 7.68
CA VAL A 116 -0.26 5.21 7.11
C VAL A 116 0.66 6.26 7.74
N ALA A 117 0.76 6.29 9.07
CA ALA A 117 1.60 7.24 9.78
C ALA A 117 3.09 7.11 9.41
N ALA A 118 3.60 5.89 9.26
CA ALA A 118 4.98 5.66 8.80
C ALA A 118 5.22 6.28 7.42
N ARG A 119 4.26 6.17 6.49
CA ARG A 119 4.36 6.75 5.15
C ARG A 119 4.28 8.28 5.18
N VAL A 120 3.38 8.86 5.97
CA VAL A 120 3.29 10.33 6.16
C VAL A 120 4.61 10.90 6.71
N LEU A 121 5.18 10.25 7.72
CA LEU A 121 6.40 10.71 8.38
C LEU A 121 7.67 10.47 7.55
N LEU A 122 7.60 9.71 6.45
CA LEU A 122 8.77 9.33 5.66
C LEU A 122 9.54 10.56 5.13
N HIS A 123 8.83 11.61 4.70
CA HIS A 123 9.47 12.83 4.18
C HIS A 123 10.13 13.67 5.27
N GLU A 124 9.54 13.72 6.47
CA GLU A 124 10.17 14.38 7.63
C GLU A 124 11.39 13.59 8.12
N GLY A 125 11.31 12.26 8.04
CA GLY A 125 12.34 11.36 8.50
C GLY A 125 12.60 11.47 10.01
N GLY A 126 13.85 11.30 10.40
CA GLY A 126 14.29 11.44 11.79
C GLY A 126 13.79 10.34 12.76
N PRO A 127 14.01 10.53 14.07
CA PRO A 127 13.73 9.51 15.08
C PRO A 127 12.25 9.11 15.18
N THR A 128 11.32 10.04 14.99
CA THR A 128 9.88 9.76 15.06
C THR A 128 9.46 8.80 13.95
N HIS A 129 9.87 9.06 12.71
CA HIS A 129 9.66 8.14 11.59
C HIS A 129 10.26 6.76 11.89
N GLN A 130 11.50 6.70 12.39
CA GLN A 130 12.17 5.43 12.70
C GLN A 130 11.39 4.59 13.73
N LEU A 131 10.93 5.22 14.82
CA LEU A 131 10.15 4.53 15.86
C LEU A 131 8.86 3.92 15.31
N VAL A 132 8.12 4.69 14.49
CA VAL A 132 6.87 4.22 13.88
C VAL A 132 7.15 3.15 12.83
N ALA A 133 8.14 3.36 11.95
CA ALA A 133 8.50 2.41 10.91
C ALA A 133 8.99 1.07 11.47
N ASP A 134 9.77 1.08 12.54
CA ASP A 134 10.23 -0.14 13.21
C ASP A 134 9.06 -0.91 13.83
N ALA A 135 8.11 -0.23 14.47
CA ALA A 135 6.90 -0.86 15.00
C ALA A 135 6.04 -1.49 13.89
N VAL A 136 5.84 -0.77 12.78
CA VAL A 136 5.12 -1.28 11.60
C VAL A 136 5.83 -2.50 11.01
N ARG A 137 7.16 -2.49 10.91
CA ARG A 137 7.94 -3.63 10.38
C ARG A 137 7.74 -4.88 11.21
N VAL A 138 7.74 -4.75 12.55
CA VAL A 138 7.45 -5.87 13.45
C VAL A 138 6.03 -6.38 13.24
N LEU A 139 5.02 -5.49 13.23
CA LEU A 139 3.62 -5.86 13.02
C LEU A 139 3.39 -6.54 11.66
N ALA A 140 4.05 -6.07 10.60
CA ALA A 140 3.94 -6.64 9.25
C ALA A 140 4.52 -8.07 9.13
N ALA A 141 5.36 -8.48 10.06
CA ALA A 141 5.88 -9.85 10.14
C ALA A 141 4.99 -10.79 10.97
N GLN A 142 3.92 -10.28 11.59
CA GLN A 142 3.03 -11.04 12.46
C GLN A 142 1.66 -11.26 11.80
N ASN A 143 1.05 -12.39 12.15
CA ASN A 143 -0.33 -12.69 11.83
C ASN A 143 -1.18 -12.63 13.11
N CYS A 144 -2.44 -12.22 12.95
CA CYS A 144 -3.39 -12.21 14.03
C CYS A 144 -3.64 -13.66 14.51
N PRO A 145 -3.45 -13.96 15.81
CA PRO A 145 -3.64 -15.32 16.32
C PRO A 145 -5.11 -15.74 16.30
N ASN A 146 -6.05 -14.79 16.21
CA ASN A 146 -7.48 -15.08 16.19
C ASN A 146 -8.01 -15.42 14.79
N CYS A 147 -7.58 -14.70 13.76
CA CYS A 147 -8.10 -14.87 12.39
C CYS A 147 -7.06 -15.33 11.36
N GLY A 148 -5.77 -15.39 11.73
CA GLY A 148 -4.68 -15.81 10.85
C GLY A 148 -4.23 -14.78 9.80
N ALA A 149 -4.95 -13.66 9.65
CA ALA A 149 -4.60 -12.60 8.69
C ALA A 149 -3.37 -11.79 9.15
N PRO A 150 -2.54 -11.29 8.22
CA PRO A 150 -1.45 -10.37 8.56
C PRO A 150 -2.00 -9.08 9.18
N TYR A 151 -1.29 -8.50 10.16
CA TYR A 151 -1.73 -7.23 10.78
C TYR A 151 -1.63 -6.03 9.85
N VAL A 152 -0.61 -6.01 9.00
CA VAL A 152 -0.39 -4.94 8.02
C VAL A 152 -0.53 -5.53 6.63
N THR A 153 -1.48 -4.99 5.86
CA THR A 153 -1.71 -5.35 4.46
C THR A 153 -1.28 -4.21 3.54
N GLY A 154 -0.80 -4.53 2.35
CA GLY A 154 -0.52 -3.53 1.32
C GLY A 154 0.82 -2.80 1.45
N VAL A 155 1.60 -3.01 2.51
CA VAL A 155 2.97 -2.48 2.58
C VAL A 155 3.90 -3.38 1.77
N GLU A 156 4.50 -2.86 0.69
CA GLU A 156 5.58 -3.56 0.00
C GLU A 156 6.68 -3.90 1.00
N ARG A 157 6.99 -5.19 1.16
CA ARG A 157 8.19 -5.62 1.89
C ARG A 157 9.40 -5.24 1.03
N ARG A 158 9.97 -4.07 1.26
CA ARG A 158 11.30 -3.72 0.76
C ARG A 158 12.37 -4.18 1.73
#